data_AF-A0A6N9NID9-F1
#
_entry.id   AF-A0A6N9NID9-F1
#
_cell.length_a   1.000
_cell.length_b   1.000
_cell.length_c   1.000
_cell.angle_alpha   90.00
_cell.angle_beta   90.00
_cell.angle_gamma   90.00
#
_symmetry.space_group_name_H-M   'P 1'
#
loop_
_entity.id
_entity.type
_entity.pdbx_description
1 polymer ?
#
loop_
_entity_poly.entity_id
_entity_poly.type
_entity_poly.pdbx_seq_one_letter_code
_entity_poly.pdbx_strand_id
1 'polypeptide(L)'
;MELLTKHSDDVSCFNTMKERDELLMDIRIELELPIENSKSLEVFQSNTLRPLMKFQNILILDIYKDYINRTQRSFSAFNQKVQLEIIKDSVTKDQRLKNQMIHIVVALFTIEEFNYYIKNFSELNKRIVSMTIQRLQDQLSRLIL
;
A
#
# COMPACT_ATOMS: atom_id res chain seq x y z
N MET A 1 -44.97 -2.89 -47.51
CA MET A 1 -44.42 -4.26 -47.38
C MET A 1 -42.98 -4.09 -46.92
N GLU A 2 -42.69 -4.23 -45.62
CA GLU A 2 -42.45 -5.54 -44.96
C GLU A 2 -41.40 -6.37 -45.73
N LEU A 3 -40.27 -6.82 -45.20
CA LEU A 3 -39.85 -7.04 -43.81
C LEU A 3 -38.32 -7.09 -43.68
N LEU A 4 -37.89 -6.84 -42.45
CA LEU A 4 -36.65 -7.25 -41.78
C LEU A 4 -36.25 -8.72 -42.02
N THR A 5 -34.93 -8.99 -42.03
CA THR A 5 -34.22 -10.00 -41.18
C THR A 5 -32.70 -9.75 -41.36
N LYS A 6 -31.98 -9.08 -40.44
CA LYS A 6 -31.30 -9.58 -39.22
C LYS A 6 -30.44 -10.84 -39.42
N HIS A 7 -29.12 -10.67 -39.34
CA HIS A 7 -28.16 -11.36 -38.45
C HIS A 7 -26.85 -10.51 -38.42
N SER A 8 -26.42 -9.84 -37.34
CA SER A 8 -25.93 -10.32 -36.01
C SER A 8 -24.70 -11.24 -36.18
N ASP A 9 -23.51 -11.04 -35.63
CA ASP A 9 -22.89 -10.15 -34.63
C ASP A 9 -21.36 -10.12 -34.93
N ASP A 10 -20.63 -9.05 -34.62
CA ASP A 10 -19.53 -8.99 -33.61
C ASP A 10 -18.31 -8.42 -34.38
N VAL A 11 -17.63 -7.35 -33.96
CA VAL A 11 -16.90 -7.20 -32.70
C VAL A 11 -16.81 -5.71 -32.39
N SER A 12 -17.56 -5.26 -31.38
CA SER A 12 -17.30 -3.98 -30.72
C SER A 12 -16.10 -4.14 -29.78
N CYS A 13 -14.88 -4.00 -30.28
CA CYS A 13 -13.69 -3.83 -29.43
C CYS A 13 -13.47 -2.34 -29.15
N PHE A 14 -14.44 -1.67 -28.51
CA PHE A 14 -14.14 -0.50 -27.70
C PHE A 14 -13.93 -1.03 -26.28
N ASN A 15 -12.69 -1.40 -25.96
CA ASN A 15 -12.31 -1.50 -24.55
C ASN A 15 -12.46 -0.10 -23.96
N THR A 16 -13.54 0.14 -23.23
CA THR A 16 -13.68 1.34 -22.40
C THR A 16 -12.52 1.30 -21.41
N MET A 17 -11.53 2.18 -21.60
CA MET A 17 -10.39 2.28 -20.70
C MET A 17 -10.94 2.66 -19.32
N LYS A 18 -10.84 1.75 -18.34
CA LYS A 18 -11.22 2.05 -16.96
C LYS A 18 -10.43 3.26 -16.48
N GLU A 19 -11.11 4.17 -15.79
CA GLU A 19 -10.47 5.35 -15.20
C GLU A 19 -9.48 4.90 -14.11
N ARG A 20 -8.43 5.69 -13.85
CA ARG A 20 -7.35 5.32 -12.92
C ARG A 20 -7.87 4.86 -11.56
N ASP A 21 -8.85 5.57 -11.01
CA ASP A 21 -9.41 5.25 -9.69
C ASP A 21 -10.14 3.90 -9.71
N GLU A 22 -10.83 3.55 -10.79
CA GLU A 22 -11.47 2.24 -10.95
C GLU A 22 -10.42 1.12 -10.96
N LEU A 23 -9.33 1.31 -11.69
CA LEU A 23 -8.21 0.37 -11.71
C LEU A 23 -7.54 0.22 -10.34
N LEU A 24 -7.42 1.31 -9.57
CA LEU A 24 -6.87 1.27 -8.21
C LEU A 24 -7.79 0.56 -7.21
N MET A 25 -9.10 0.58 -7.44
CA MET A 25 -10.06 -0.16 -6.62
C MET A 25 -9.99 -1.66 -6.90
N ASP A 26 -9.86 -2.07 -8.17
CA ASP A 26 -9.73 -3.47 -8.58
C ASP A 26 -8.52 -4.19 -7.94
N ILE A 27 -7.47 -3.45 -7.57
CA ILE A 27 -6.25 -3.99 -6.94
C ILE A 27 -6.50 -4.42 -5.48
N ARG A 28 -7.57 -3.95 -4.85
CA ARG A 28 -7.81 -4.12 -3.41
C ARG A 28 -8.52 -5.44 -3.17
N ILE A 29 -7.87 -6.35 -2.45
CA ILE A 29 -8.51 -7.57 -1.95
C ILE A 29 -9.61 -7.14 -0.98
N GLU A 30 -10.87 -7.33 -1.38
CA GLU A 30 -12.06 -6.94 -0.60
C GLU A 30 -12.04 -7.58 0.80
N LEU A 31 -12.21 -6.74 1.82
CA LEU A 31 -12.66 -7.15 3.13
C LEU A 31 -13.97 -6.42 3.36
N GLU A 32 -15.09 -7.14 3.22
CA GLU A 32 -16.40 -6.64 3.64
C GLU A 32 -16.38 -6.49 5.17
N LEU A 33 -16.06 -5.29 5.66
CA LEU A 33 -16.24 -4.95 7.06
C LEU A 33 -17.54 -4.13 7.21
N PRO A 34 -18.40 -4.47 8.20
CA PRO A 34 -19.61 -3.69 8.45
C PRO A 34 -19.24 -2.24 8.77
N ILE A 35 -19.83 -1.31 8.03
CA ILE A 35 -19.69 0.13 8.26
C ILE A 35 -20.61 0.48 9.44
N GLU A 36 -20.19 0.17 10.66
CA GLU A 36 -20.87 0.64 11.86
C GLU A 36 -20.00 1.71 12.54
N ASN A 37 -20.42 2.97 12.42
CA ASN A 37 -20.13 4.12 13.29
C ASN A 37 -18.70 4.27 13.86
N SER A 38 -17.67 3.81 13.16
CA SER A 38 -16.28 3.96 13.57
C SER A 38 -15.70 5.26 12.99
N LYS A 39 -14.75 5.86 13.73
CA LYS A 39 -14.09 7.12 13.36
C LYS A 39 -13.55 6.99 11.93
N SER A 40 -13.73 8.02 11.11
CA SER A 40 -13.35 8.02 9.68
C SER A 40 -11.93 7.51 9.40
N LEU A 41 -11.01 7.67 10.36
CA LEU A 41 -9.62 7.20 10.31
C LEU A 41 -9.45 5.68 10.43
N GLU A 42 -10.27 5.01 11.26
CA GLU A 42 -10.23 3.55 11.42
C GLU A 42 -10.80 2.85 10.18
N VAL A 43 -11.87 3.43 9.62
CA VAL A 43 -12.43 3.02 8.34
C VAL A 43 -11.39 3.18 7.23
N PHE A 44 -10.76 4.36 7.13
CA PHE A 44 -9.72 4.60 6.13
C PHE A 44 -8.52 3.64 6.29
N GLN A 45 -8.11 3.37 7.53
CA GLN A 45 -7.02 2.42 7.75
C GLN A 45 -7.40 1.01 7.28
N SER A 46 -8.63 0.56 7.57
CA SER A 46 -9.06 -0.82 7.29
C SER A 46 -9.37 -1.04 5.82
N ASN A 47 -10.02 -0.06 5.16
CA ASN A 47 -10.50 -0.19 3.79
C ASN A 47 -9.48 0.30 2.75
N THR A 48 -8.57 1.19 3.14
CA THR A 48 -7.57 1.76 2.22
C THR A 48 -6.16 1.31 2.59
N LEU A 49 -5.65 1.68 3.78
CA LEU A 49 -4.25 1.46 4.10
C LEU A 49 -3.89 -0.03 4.20
N ARG A 50 -4.72 -0.86 4.84
CA ARG A 50 -4.43 -2.30 5.00
C ARG A 50 -4.38 -3.04 3.65
N PRO A 51 -5.36 -2.90 2.74
CA PRO A 51 -5.28 -3.49 1.41
C PRO A 51 -4.06 -3.01 0.62
N LEU A 52 -3.78 -1.71 0.61
CA LEU A 52 -2.65 -1.15 -0.14
C LEU A 52 -1.29 -1.63 0.42
N MET A 53 -1.15 -1.69 1.74
CA MET A 53 0.05 -2.21 2.39
C MET A 53 0.26 -3.72 2.13
N LYS A 54 -0.82 -4.48 2.01
CA LYS A 54 -0.76 -5.91 1.64
C LYS A 54 -0.34 -6.06 0.18
N PHE A 55 -0.91 -5.26 -0.72
CA PHE A 55 -0.53 -5.24 -2.13
C PHE A 55 0.94 -4.84 -2.33
N GLN A 56 1.39 -3.79 -1.66
CA GLN A 56 2.76 -3.27 -1.74
C GLN A 56 3.79 -4.08 -0.94
N ASN A 57 3.41 -5.19 -0.31
CA ASN A 57 4.26 -5.89 0.65
C ASN A 57 5.62 -6.30 0.07
N ILE A 58 5.64 -6.85 -1.15
CA ILE A 58 6.89 -7.31 -1.78
C ILE A 58 7.82 -6.12 -2.03
N LEU A 59 7.30 -5.03 -2.59
CA LEU A 59 8.08 -3.82 -2.88
C LEU A 59 8.63 -3.18 -1.59
N ILE A 60 7.83 -3.11 -0.53
CA ILE A 60 8.27 -2.60 0.78
C ILE A 60 9.48 -3.38 1.30
N LEU A 61 9.42 -4.73 1.24
CA LEU A 61 10.52 -5.57 1.68
C LEU A 61 11.78 -5.35 0.85
N ASP A 62 11.67 -5.28 -0.48
CA ASP A 62 12.82 -5.15 -1.35
C ASP A 62 13.48 -3.76 -1.28
N ILE A 63 12.69 -2.70 -1.14
CA ILE A 63 13.21 -1.35 -0.83
C ILE A 63 14.00 -1.38 0.48
N TYR A 64 13.48 -2.05 1.50
CA TYR A 64 14.14 -2.10 2.79
C TYR A 64 15.41 -2.96 2.77
N LYS A 65 15.43 -4.09 2.05
CA LYS A 65 16.64 -4.90 1.80
C LYS A 65 17.75 -4.08 1.14
N ASP A 66 17.39 -3.35 0.09
CA ASP A 66 18.32 -2.46 -0.61
C ASP A 66 18.85 -1.36 0.33
N TYR A 67 18.00 -0.80 1.20
CA TYR A 67 18.41 0.14 2.23
C TYR A 67 19.43 -0.45 3.22
N ILE A 68 19.17 -1.62 3.81
CA ILE A 68 20.09 -2.24 4.78
C ILE A 68 21.39 -2.69 4.11
N ASN A 69 21.36 -3.16 2.87
CA ASN A 69 22.57 -3.53 2.13
C ASN A 69 23.53 -2.34 1.93
N ARG A 70 22.98 -1.14 1.73
CA ARG A 70 23.77 0.10 1.60
C ARG A 70 24.26 0.65 2.93
N THR A 71 23.45 0.57 3.98
CA THR A 71 23.70 1.27 5.25
C THR A 71 24.28 0.38 6.35
N GLN A 72 23.99 -0.92 6.33
CA GLN A 72 24.31 -1.87 7.39
C GLN A 72 24.68 -3.25 6.82
N ARG A 73 25.89 -3.36 6.28
CA ARG A 73 26.42 -4.60 5.70
C ARG A 73 26.42 -5.81 6.64
N SER A 74 26.38 -5.60 7.96
CA SER A 74 26.35 -6.64 8.98
C SER A 74 24.98 -6.85 9.62
N PHE A 75 23.88 -6.42 8.97
CA PHE A 75 22.52 -6.53 9.54
C PHE A 75 22.19 -7.96 10.00
N SER A 76 22.55 -8.97 9.20
CA SER A 76 22.33 -10.39 9.51
C SER A 76 23.12 -10.92 10.72
N ALA A 77 24.19 -10.22 11.14
CA ALA A 77 25.02 -10.63 12.27
C ALA A 77 24.48 -10.17 13.62
N PHE A 78 23.53 -9.23 13.63
CA PHE A 78 22.89 -8.78 14.86
C PHE A 78 21.84 -9.78 15.34
N ASN A 79 21.61 -9.82 16.66
CA ASN A 79 20.49 -10.58 17.22
C ASN A 79 19.15 -9.95 16.82
N GLN A 80 18.09 -10.75 16.89
CA GLN A 80 16.74 -10.34 16.49
C GLN A 80 16.27 -9.05 17.18
N LYS A 81 16.52 -8.86 18.48
CA LYS A 81 16.09 -7.66 19.19
C LYS A 81 16.71 -6.40 18.61
N VAL A 82 18.02 -6.43 18.36
CA VAL A 82 18.77 -5.31 17.77
C VAL A 82 18.29 -5.05 16.33
N GLN A 83 18.02 -6.10 15.55
CA GLN A 83 17.47 -5.94 14.19
C GLN A 83 16.11 -5.23 14.19
N LEU A 84 15.21 -5.60 15.12
CA LEU A 84 13.90 -4.96 15.26
C LEU A 84 14.02 -3.48 15.66
N GLU A 85 14.96 -3.15 16.54
CA GLU A 85 15.27 -1.76 16.93
C GLU A 85 15.82 -0.95 15.75
N ILE A 86 16.74 -1.52 14.99
CA ILE A 86 17.28 -0.92 13.76
C ILE A 86 16.16 -0.62 12.75
N ILE A 87 15.23 -1.55 12.54
CA ILE A 87 14.08 -1.34 11.64
C ILE A 87 13.26 -0.14 12.09
N LYS A 88 12.90 -0.11 13.38
CA LYS A 88 12.10 0.98 13.94
C LYS A 88 12.82 2.32 13.79
N ASP A 89 14.10 2.36 14.14
CA ASP A 89 14.90 3.59 14.12
C ASP A 89 15.14 4.11 12.72
N SER A 90 15.54 3.25 11.79
CA SER A 90 15.79 3.64 10.39
C SER A 90 14.53 4.21 9.74
N VAL A 91 13.39 3.51 9.82
CA VAL A 91 12.14 3.97 9.19
C VAL A 91 11.60 5.24 9.86
N THR A 92 11.86 5.47 11.15
CA THR A 92 11.37 6.67 11.86
C THR A 92 12.27 7.89 11.64
N LYS A 93 13.59 7.70 11.78
CA LYS A 93 14.60 8.78 11.85
C LYS A 93 15.15 9.15 10.46
N ASP A 94 15.28 8.19 9.55
CA ASP A 94 15.74 8.47 8.19
C ASP A 94 14.60 9.05 7.35
N GLN A 95 14.64 10.36 7.10
CA GLN A 95 13.58 11.05 6.37
C GLN A 95 13.45 10.57 4.92
N ARG A 96 14.53 10.13 4.27
CA ARG A 96 14.49 9.66 2.88
C ARG A 96 13.77 8.33 2.80
N LEU A 97 14.15 7.38 3.65
CA LEU A 97 13.49 6.07 3.74
C LEU A 97 12.03 6.23 4.14
N LYS A 98 11.75 7.04 5.18
CA LYS A 98 10.40 7.31 5.66
C LYS A 98 9.49 7.85 4.56
N ASN A 99 9.96 8.87 3.83
CA ASN A 99 9.20 9.46 2.74
C ASN A 99 8.99 8.48 1.59
N GLN A 100 10.01 7.68 1.25
CA GLN A 100 9.88 6.63 0.25
C GLN A 100 8.77 5.65 0.62
N MET A 101 8.75 5.17 1.87
CA MET A 101 7.73 4.25 2.38
C MET A 101 6.32 4.86 2.40
N ILE A 102 6.19 6.15 2.71
CA ILE A 102 4.89 6.84 2.66
C ILE A 102 4.42 6.98 1.21
N HIS A 103 5.28 7.43 0.30
CA HIS A 103 4.89 7.77 -1.06
C HIS A 103 4.50 6.54 -1.90
N ILE A 104 5.13 5.38 -1.71
CA ILE A 104 4.72 4.15 -2.42
C ILE A 104 3.31 3.70 -2.05
N VAL A 105 2.82 4.06 -0.86
CA VAL A 105 1.45 3.78 -0.41
C VAL A 105 0.50 4.85 -0.94
N VAL A 106 0.83 6.13 -0.73
CA VAL A 106 -0.01 7.26 -1.13
C VAL A 106 -0.19 7.33 -2.66
N ALA A 107 0.79 6.87 -3.44
CA ALA A 107 0.69 6.81 -4.90
C ALA A 107 -0.48 5.95 -5.41
N LEU A 108 -1.01 5.03 -4.59
CA LEU A 108 -2.14 4.16 -4.92
C LEU A 108 -3.49 4.65 -4.37
N PHE A 109 -3.56 5.87 -3.84
CA PHE A 109 -4.83 6.45 -3.38
C PHE A 109 -5.68 6.91 -4.56
N THR A 110 -6.99 6.76 -4.46
CA THR A 110 -7.92 7.47 -5.35
C THR A 110 -7.86 8.98 -5.10
N ILE A 111 -8.45 9.79 -5.97
CA ILE A 111 -8.49 11.24 -5.76
C ILE A 111 -9.25 11.60 -4.48
N GLU A 112 -10.34 10.89 -4.18
CA GLU A 112 -11.11 11.08 -2.94
C GLU A 112 -10.26 10.78 -1.70
N GLU A 113 -9.55 9.65 -1.71
CA GLU A 113 -8.70 9.24 -0.60
C GLU A 113 -7.52 10.18 -0.40
N PHE A 114 -6.95 10.68 -1.49
CA PHE A 114 -5.89 11.68 -1.43
C PHE A 114 -6.38 12.99 -0.80
N ASN A 115 -7.59 13.43 -1.14
CA ASN A 115 -8.22 14.60 -0.52
C ASN A 115 -8.48 14.39 0.98
N TYR A 116 -8.92 13.18 1.37
CA TYR A 116 -9.04 12.80 2.77
C TYR A 116 -7.67 12.76 3.47
N TYR A 117 -6.65 12.27 2.78
CA TYR A 117 -5.29 12.17 3.27
C TYR A 117 -4.69 13.54 3.58
N ILE A 118 -4.84 14.52 2.70
CA ILE A 118 -4.36 15.89 2.93
C ILE A 118 -4.95 16.47 4.22
N LYS A 119 -6.24 16.26 4.47
CA LYS A 119 -6.93 16.75 5.68
C LYS A 119 -6.42 16.10 6.97
N ASN A 120 -5.89 14.88 6.87
CA ASN A 120 -5.44 14.07 8.02
C ASN A 120 -3.94 13.71 7.95
N PHE A 121 -3.15 14.50 7.23
CA PHE A 121 -1.78 14.19 6.79
C PHE A 121 -0.87 13.69 7.92
N SER A 122 -0.84 14.42 9.04
CA SER A 122 0.04 14.10 10.18
C SER A 122 -0.31 12.75 10.80
N GLU A 123 -1.59 12.44 10.97
CA GLU A 123 -2.04 11.21 11.60
C GLU A 123 -1.88 10.01 10.67
N LEU A 124 -2.25 10.16 9.40
CA LEU A 124 -2.13 9.08 8.43
C LEU A 124 -0.67 8.73 8.14
N ASN A 125 0.24 9.71 8.09
CA ASN A 125 1.67 9.43 7.94
C ASN A 125 2.23 8.65 9.13
N LYS A 126 1.84 8.99 10.36
CA LYS A 126 2.24 8.21 11.54
C LYS A 126 1.72 6.78 11.47
N ARG A 127 0.48 6.59 11.00
CA ARG A 127 -0.11 5.26 10.81
C ARG A 127 0.61 4.46 9.73
N ILE A 128 0.89 5.04 8.57
CA ILE A 128 1.62 4.39 7.48
C ILE A 128 3.00 3.95 7.99
N VAL A 129 3.76 4.85 8.64
CA VAL A 129 5.07 4.55 9.22
C VAL A 129 4.99 3.40 10.24
N SER A 130 4.03 3.46 11.16
CA SER A 130 3.82 2.41 12.16
C SER A 130 3.52 1.05 11.52
N MET A 131 2.62 1.03 10.54
CA MET A 131 2.25 -0.19 9.80
C MET A 131 3.42 -0.74 8.98
N THR A 132 4.25 0.12 8.40
CA THR A 132 5.47 -0.28 7.68
C THR A 132 6.47 -0.94 8.64
N ILE A 133 6.73 -0.30 9.79
CA ILE A 133 7.63 -0.86 10.81
C ILE A 133 7.15 -2.24 11.25
N GLN A 134 5.87 -2.34 11.64
CA GLN A 134 5.29 -3.62 12.06
C GLN A 134 5.44 -4.69 10.97
N ARG A 135 5.14 -4.35 9.72
CA ARG A 135 5.25 -5.29 8.59
C ARG A 135 6.68 -5.78 8.35
N LEU A 136 7.67 -4.89 8.43
CA LEU A 136 9.09 -5.25 8.31
C LEU A 136 9.55 -6.13 9.47
N GLN A 137 9.09 -5.82 10.69
CA GLN A 137 9.41 -6.58 11.90
C GLN A 137 8.78 -7.99 11.88
N ASP A 138 7.51 -8.10 11.52
CA ASP A 138 6.78 -9.37 11.40
C ASP A 138 7.38 -10.28 10.32
N GLN A 139 8.02 -9.69 9.32
CA GLN A 139 8.64 -10.39 8.20
C GLN A 139 10.17 -10.33 8.23
N LEU A 140 10.77 -10.17 9.42
CA LEU A 140 12.21 -10.06 9.58
C LEU A 140 13.00 -11.19 8.90
N SER A 141 12.49 -12.43 8.96
CA SER A 141 13.11 -13.59 8.30
C SER A 141 13.21 -13.46 6.78
N ARG A 142 12.39 -12.60 6.15
CA ARG A 142 12.46 -12.31 4.72
C ARG A 142 13.48 -11.24 4.35
N LEU A 143 14.00 -10.50 5.34
CA LEU A 143 14.99 -9.43 5.14
C LEU A 143 16.43 -9.93 5.23
N ILE A 144 16.62 -11.09 5.84
CA ILE A 144 17.91 -11.73 6.07
C ILE A 144 18.08 -12.79 4.99
N LEU A 145 19.07 -12.60 4.10
CA LEU A 145 19.58 -13.62 3.18
C LEU A 145 20.85 -14.24 3.79
#